data_AF-A0A538IZI4-F1
#
_entry.id   AF-A0A538IZI4-F1
#
_cell.length_a   1.000
_cell.length_b   1.000
_cell.length_c   1.000
_cell.angle_alpha   90.00
_cell.angle_beta   90.00
_cell.angle_gamma   90.00
#
_symmetry.space_group_name_H-M   'P 1'
#
loop_
_entity.id
_entity.type
_entity.pdbx_description
1 polymer ?
#
loop_
_entity_poly.entity_id
_entity_poly.type
_entity_poly.pdbx_seq_one_letter_code
_entity_poly.pdbx_strand_id
1 'polypeptide(L)'
;AIGGLRFRLITGRLQPDEPDALRRRAAAHDVLALLDAQLAARQFLVGNSYGVADIGLYGYVHVAGEAGLELEPYTAVRGWLTRVEAQPGFVNDLDPYPANATAGAGRSIYD
;
A
#
# COMPACT_ATOMS: atom_id res chain seq x y z
N ALA A 1 -7.99 -0.88 1.22
CA ALA A 1 -7.64 -1.88 2.27
C ALA A 1 -6.23 -1.65 2.82
N ILE A 2 -5.19 -1.74 1.97
CA ILE A 2 -3.76 -1.66 2.36
C ILE A 2 -3.38 -0.33 3.05
N GLY A 3 -3.50 0.81 2.35
CA GLY A 3 -3.06 2.10 2.88
C GLY A 3 -3.73 2.49 4.20
N GLY A 4 -5.03 2.21 4.31
CA GLY A 4 -5.78 2.47 5.54
C GLY A 4 -5.39 1.55 6.70
N LEU A 5 -4.92 0.32 6.45
CA LEU A 5 -4.36 -0.55 7.48
C LEU A 5 -2.99 -0.01 7.91
N ARG A 6 -2.09 0.24 6.94
CA ARG A 6 -0.75 0.81 7.15
C ARG A 6 -0.81 2.06 8.03
N PHE A 7 -1.62 3.05 7.66
CA PHE A 7 -1.76 4.30 8.40
C PHE A 7 -2.13 4.06 9.87
N ARG A 8 -3.13 3.22 10.13
CA ARG A 8 -3.62 2.98 11.50
C ARG A 8 -2.59 2.23 12.36
N LEU A 9 -1.87 1.28 11.78
CA LEU A 9 -0.81 0.56 12.49
C LEU A 9 0.36 1.50 12.83
N ILE A 10 0.91 2.21 11.84
CA ILE A 10 2.09 3.06 12.04
C ILE A 10 1.81 4.21 13.02
N THR A 11 0.60 4.76 12.98
CA THR A 11 0.24 5.90 13.84
C THR A 11 -0.33 5.50 15.21
N GLY A 12 -0.34 4.20 15.54
CA GLY A 12 -0.81 3.70 16.84
C GLY A 12 -2.33 3.79 17.04
N ARG A 13 -3.11 3.88 15.96
CA ARG A 13 -4.59 3.88 16.01
C ARG A 13 -5.18 2.47 16.04
N LEU A 14 -4.40 1.45 15.69
CA LEU A 14 -4.73 0.03 15.82
C LEU A 14 -3.47 -0.73 16.23
N GLN A 15 -3.64 -1.76 17.04
CA GLN A 15 -2.66 -2.83 17.25
C GLN A 15 -2.84 -3.96 16.22
N PRO A 16 -1.77 -4.69 15.85
CA PRO A 16 -1.82 -5.70 14.80
C PRO A 16 -2.79 -6.87 15.05
N ASP A 17 -3.05 -7.20 16.31
CA ASP A 17 -3.88 -8.31 16.78
C ASP A 17 -5.34 -7.92 17.04
N GLU A 18 -5.67 -6.63 16.96
CA GLU A 18 -7.05 -6.18 17.09
C GLU A 18 -7.95 -6.76 15.99
N PRO A 19 -9.22 -7.11 16.30
CA PRO A 19 -10.14 -7.68 15.31
C PRO A 19 -10.31 -6.84 14.05
N ASP A 20 -10.25 -5.51 14.14
CA ASP A 20 -10.34 -4.64 12.96
C ASP A 20 -9.07 -4.69 12.10
N ALA A 21 -7.88 -4.78 12.71
CA ALA A 21 -6.63 -4.94 11.98
C ALA A 21 -6.60 -6.28 11.23
N LEU A 22 -7.02 -7.37 11.88
CA LEU A 22 -7.11 -8.70 11.27
C LEU A 22 -8.09 -8.72 10.08
N ARG A 23 -9.28 -8.16 10.21
CA ARG A 23 -10.25 -8.05 9.10
C ARG A 23 -9.70 -7.27 7.92
N ARG A 24 -9.04 -6.13 8.19
CA ARG A 24 -8.42 -5.31 7.15
C ARG A 24 -7.26 -6.02 6.46
N ARG A 25 -6.48 -6.79 7.21
CA ARG A 25 -5.38 -7.61 6.66
C ARG A 25 -5.90 -8.68 5.72
N ALA A 26 -6.95 -9.40 6.12
CA ALA A 26 -7.61 -10.38 5.26
C ALA A 26 -8.11 -9.72 3.95
N ALA A 27 -8.87 -8.62 4.06
CA ALA A 27 -9.33 -7.88 2.87
C ALA A 27 -8.18 -7.32 2.01
N ALA A 28 -7.03 -7.01 2.60
CA ALA A 28 -5.86 -6.59 1.85
C ALA A 28 -5.21 -7.75 1.08
N HIS A 29 -5.15 -8.96 1.66
CA HIS A 29 -4.72 -10.16 0.94
C HIS A 29 -5.65 -10.50 -0.23
N ASP A 30 -6.96 -10.34 -0.08
CA ASP A 30 -7.92 -10.53 -1.18
C ASP A 30 -7.66 -9.57 -2.34
N VAL A 31 -7.38 -8.30 -2.02
CA VAL A 31 -7.02 -7.29 -3.02
C VAL A 31 -5.69 -7.63 -3.69
N LEU A 32 -4.67 -8.05 -2.95
CA LEU A 32 -3.38 -8.45 -3.53
C LEU A 32 -3.51 -9.66 -4.44
N ALA A 33 -4.31 -10.65 -4.06
CA ALA A 33 -4.58 -11.82 -4.90
C ALA A 33 -5.30 -11.44 -6.20
N LEU A 34 -6.28 -10.53 -6.13
CA LEU A 34 -6.96 -10.01 -7.31
C LEU A 34 -5.99 -9.24 -8.23
N LEU A 35 -5.14 -8.38 -7.66
CA LEU A 35 -4.16 -7.62 -8.43
C LEU A 35 -3.13 -8.53 -9.09
N ASP A 36 -2.62 -9.54 -8.38
CA ASP A 36 -1.67 -10.50 -8.90
C ASP A 36 -2.26 -11.29 -10.09
N ALA A 37 -3.50 -11.75 -9.96
CA ALA A 37 -4.20 -12.42 -11.05
C ALA A 37 -4.40 -11.52 -12.28
N GLN A 38 -4.74 -10.24 -12.09
CA GLN A 38 -4.87 -9.30 -13.21
C GLN A 38 -3.53 -9.00 -13.89
N LEU A 39 -2.47 -8.84 -13.11
CA LEU A 39 -1.12 -8.53 -13.59
C LEU A 39 -0.40 -9.74 -14.17
N ALA A 40 -0.86 -10.96 -13.89
CA ALA A 40 -0.30 -12.17 -14.51
C ALA A 40 -0.44 -12.17 -16.04
N ALA A 41 -1.47 -11.50 -16.57
CA ALA A 41 -1.75 -11.42 -18.00
C ALA A 41 -1.48 -10.03 -18.61
N ARG A 42 -0.99 -9.05 -17.81
CA ARG A 42 -0.88 -7.65 -18.23
C ARG A 42 0.42 -7.03 -17.76
N GLN A 43 1.00 -6.16 -18.59
CA GLN A 43 2.21 -5.43 -18.21
C GLN A 43 1.90 -4.36 -17.16
N PHE A 44 0.78 -3.65 -17.32
CA PHE A 44 0.31 -2.61 -16.41
C PHE A 44 -1.17 -2.86 -16.09
N LEU A 45 -1.76 -2.08 -15.18
CA LEU A 45 -3.14 -2.32 -14.76
C LEU A 45 -4.14 -2.15 -15.92
N VAL A 46 -3.85 -1.25 -16.87
CA VAL A 46 -4.66 -1.00 -18.06
C VAL A 46 -3.92 -1.46 -19.33
N GLY A 47 -3.91 -2.79 -19.54
CA GLY A 47 -3.29 -3.40 -20.71
C GLY A 47 -1.78 -3.26 -20.71
N ASN A 48 -1.22 -2.66 -21.77
CA ASN A 48 0.23 -2.56 -21.98
C ASN A 48 0.78 -1.14 -21.77
N SER A 49 -0.04 -0.21 -21.26
CA SER A 49 0.35 1.19 -21.07
C SER A 49 0.40 1.54 -19.58
N TYR A 50 1.51 2.14 -19.16
CA TYR A 50 1.64 2.74 -17.84
C TYR A 50 0.72 3.96 -17.73
N GLY A 51 0.04 4.12 -16.59
CA GLY A 51 -0.81 5.29 -16.38
C GLY A 51 -1.23 5.54 -14.93
N VAL A 52 -2.25 6.40 -14.78
CA VAL A 52 -2.73 6.87 -13.46
C VAL A 52 -3.20 5.73 -12.55
N ALA A 53 -3.69 4.63 -13.13
CA ALA A 53 -4.05 3.44 -12.35
C ALA A 53 -2.81 2.85 -11.66
N ASP A 54 -1.69 2.74 -12.38
CA ASP A 54 -0.44 2.21 -11.85
C ASP A 54 0.13 3.13 -10.78
N ILE A 55 0.16 4.44 -11.04
CA ILE A 55 0.61 5.46 -10.07
C ILE A 55 -0.23 5.39 -8.78
N GLY A 56 -1.56 5.37 -8.91
CA GLY A 56 -2.47 5.39 -7.78
C GLY A 56 -2.39 4.14 -6.91
N LEU A 57 -2.21 2.96 -7.51
CA LEU A 57 -2.05 1.72 -6.76
C LEU A 57 -0.63 1.54 -6.22
N TYR A 58 0.40 1.97 -6.97
CA TYR A 58 1.80 1.85 -6.55
C TYR A 58 2.00 2.49 -5.18
N GLY A 59 1.46 3.70 -4.97
CA GLY A 59 1.58 4.45 -3.72
C GLY A 59 1.16 3.70 -2.46
N TYR A 60 0.31 2.67 -2.58
CA TYR A 60 -0.08 1.84 -1.43
C TYR A 60 0.59 0.46 -1.42
N VAL A 61 0.82 -0.12 -2.60
CA VAL A 61 1.29 -1.51 -2.71
C VAL A 61 2.80 -1.61 -2.45
N HIS A 62 3.61 -0.64 -2.86
CA HIS A 62 5.07 -0.69 -2.66
C HIS A 62 5.47 -0.70 -1.17
N VAL A 63 4.60 -0.20 -0.29
CA VAL A 63 4.77 -0.16 1.18
C VAL A 63 3.88 -1.15 1.92
N ALA A 64 3.34 -2.17 1.23
CA ALA A 64 2.42 -3.13 1.84
C ALA A 64 3.05 -3.88 3.03
N GLY A 65 4.37 -4.11 3.00
CA GLY A 65 5.11 -4.74 4.10
C GLY A 65 4.98 -3.99 5.43
N GLU A 66 4.86 -2.67 5.42
CA GLU A 66 4.64 -1.89 6.65
C GLU A 66 3.25 -2.08 7.26
N ALA A 67 2.31 -2.65 6.49
CA ALA A 67 1.03 -3.15 7.01
C ALA A 67 1.11 -4.62 7.47
N GLY A 68 2.28 -5.25 7.42
CA GLY A 68 2.51 -6.68 7.65
C GLY A 68 1.92 -7.56 6.53
N LEU A 69 1.96 -7.08 5.29
CA LEU A 69 1.54 -7.84 4.12
C LEU A 69 2.79 -8.24 3.34
N GLU A 70 3.15 -9.52 3.43
CA GLU A 70 4.24 -10.11 2.67
C GLU A 70 3.89 -10.13 1.17
N LEU A 71 4.81 -9.67 0.33
CA LEU A 71 4.61 -9.58 -1.13
C LEU A 71 5.22 -10.76 -1.89
N GLU A 72 6.03 -11.59 -1.23
CA GLU A 72 6.69 -12.78 -1.74
C GLU A 72 5.72 -13.70 -2.51
N PRO A 73 4.48 -13.96 -2.04
CA PRO A 73 3.54 -14.83 -2.76
C PRO A 73 3.01 -14.23 -4.08
N TYR A 74 3.07 -12.91 -4.26
CA TYR A 74 2.45 -12.19 -5.37
C TYR A 74 3.49 -11.80 -6.42
N THR A 75 3.88 -12.78 -7.24
CA THR A 75 4.97 -12.63 -8.21
C THR A 75 4.67 -11.60 -9.30
N ALA A 76 3.42 -11.54 -9.79
CA ALA A 76 3.04 -10.59 -10.83
C ALA A 76 2.95 -9.17 -10.27
N VAL A 77 2.48 -9.01 -9.03
CA VAL A 77 2.52 -7.72 -8.30
C VAL A 77 3.97 -7.24 -8.15
N ARG A 78 4.87 -8.11 -7.68
CA ARG A 78 6.29 -7.75 -7.54
C ARG A 78 6.92 -7.35 -8.88
N GLY A 79 6.65 -8.10 -9.95
CA GLY A 79 7.13 -7.73 -11.28
C GLY A 79 6.56 -6.39 -11.78
N TRP A 80 5.30 -6.10 -11.44
CA TRP A 80 4.68 -4.81 -11.74
C TRP A 80 5.32 -3.66 -10.96
N LEU A 81 5.63 -3.83 -9.67
CA LEU A 81 6.37 -2.84 -8.88
C LEU A 81 7.70 -2.49 -9.54
N THR A 82 8.50 -3.50 -9.93
CA THR A 82 9.76 -3.28 -10.65
C THR A 82 9.57 -2.48 -11.94
N ARG A 83 8.48 -2.73 -12.69
CA ARG A 83 8.20 -1.99 -13.93
C ARG A 83 7.80 -0.54 -13.68
N VAL A 84 7.05 -0.27 -12.61
CA VAL A 84 6.69 1.10 -12.21
C VAL A 84 7.95 1.87 -11.78
N GLU A 85 8.82 1.24 -10.98
CA GLU A 85 10.08 1.85 -10.51
C GLU A 85 11.08 2.10 -11.64
N ALA A 86 10.99 1.34 -12.74
CA ALA A 86 11.82 1.52 -13.93
C ALA A 86 11.34 2.65 -14.87
N GLN A 87 10.23 3.34 -14.57
CA GLN A 87 9.75 4.41 -15.44
C GLN A 87 10.69 5.62 -15.44
N PRO A 88 10.91 6.29 -16.59
CA PRO A 88 11.74 7.49 -16.65
C PRO A 88 11.23 8.57 -15.69
N GLY A 89 12.12 9.12 -14.87
CA GLY A 89 11.78 10.14 -13.88
C GLY A 89 11.10 9.61 -12.62
N PHE A 90 11.03 8.28 -12.43
CA PHE A 90 10.58 7.70 -11.17
C PHE A 90 11.50 8.15 -10.03
N VAL A 91 10.88 8.61 -8.95
CA VAL A 91 11.55 8.94 -7.68
C VAL A 91 10.73 8.29 -6.57
N ASN A 92 11.41 7.57 -5.68
CA ASN A 92 10.81 7.11 -4.44
C ASN A 92 11.29 8.02 -3.31
N ASP A 93 10.49 9.01 -2.99
CA ASP A 93 10.67 9.99 -1.91
C ASP A 93 9.69 9.74 -0.76
N LEU A 94 9.41 8.47 -0.45
CA LEU A 94 8.52 8.10 0.65
C LEU A 94 9.05 8.66 1.98
N ASP A 95 8.40 9.71 2.45
CA ASP A 95 8.64 10.27 3.77
C ASP A 95 7.88 9.48 4.86
N PRO A 96 8.47 9.32 6.06
CA PRO A 96 7.76 8.77 7.19
C PRO A 96 6.60 9.69 7.59
N TYR A 97 5.59 9.10 8.24
CA TYR A 97 4.53 9.93 8.81
C TYR A 97 5.11 10.93 9.83
N PRO A 98 4.73 12.21 9.76
CA PRO A 98 5.21 13.21 10.70
C PRO A 98 4.67 12.94 12.12
N ALA A 99 5.36 13.44 13.15
CA ALA A 99 5.03 13.17 14.55
C ALA A 99 3.58 13.58 14.94
N ASN A 100 3.02 14.61 14.29
CA ASN A 100 1.63 15.04 14.50
C ASN A 100 0.59 14.05 13.93
N ALA A 101 1.00 13.09 13.12
CA ALA A 101 0.13 12.03 12.63
C ALA A 101 -0.18 10.99 13.71
N THR A 102 0.64 10.85 14.76
CA THR A 102 0.44 9.87 15.84
C THR A 102 -0.89 10.08 16.57
N ALA A 103 -1.53 8.98 16.98
CA ALA A 103 -2.76 9.03 17.78
C ALA A 103 -2.55 9.90 19.04
N GLY A 104 -3.44 10.87 19.26
CA GLY A 104 -3.37 11.80 20.39
C GLY A 104 -2.38 12.97 20.25
N ALA A 105 -1.59 13.05 19.17
CA ALA A 105 -0.61 14.12 18.98
C ALA A 105 -1.24 15.45 18.48
N GLY A 106 -2.39 15.39 17.81
CA GLY A 106 -3.10 16.58 17.34
C GLY A 106 -3.84 17.28 18.48
N ARG A 107 -3.55 18.57 18.68
CA ARG A 107 -4.40 19.48 19.47
C ARG A 107 -5.14 20.43 18.54
N SER A 108 -6.39 20.73 18.87
CA SER A 108 -7.12 21.80 18.20
C SER A 108 -6.42 23.13 18.51
N ILE A 109 -6.32 23.99 17.51
CA ILE A 109 -5.86 25.38 17.70
C ILE A 109 -7.00 26.30 18.18
N TYR A 110 -8.20 25.74 18.36
CA TYR A 110 -9.42 26.44 18.76
C TYR A 110 -9.86 26.09 20.19
N ASP A 111 -9.03 25.41 20.97
CA ASP A 111 -9.26 25.14 22.41
C ASP A 111 -8.94 26.36 23.28
#